data_AF-A0A484GX16-F1
#
_entry.id   AF-A0A484GX16-F1
#
_cell.length_a   1.000
_cell.length_b   1.000
_cell.length_c   1.000
_cell.angle_alpha   90.00
_cell.angle_beta   90.00
_cell.angle_gamma   90.00
#
_symmetry.space_group_name_H-M   'P 1'
#
loop_
_entity.id
_entity.type
_entity.pdbx_description
1 polymer ?
#
loop_
_entity_poly.entity_id
_entity_poly.type
_entity_poly.pdbx_seq_one_letter_code
_entity_poly.pdbx_strand_id
1 'polypeptide(L)' 'LYCDFASSWILMGLASWDFDCQHPMYPSIFTNVTYFTDWIDEIQRLTALPEPTSAPPQTLFP' A
#
# COMPACT_ATOMS: atom_id res chain seq x y z
N LEU A 1 -2.68 -2.53 -4.34
CA LEU A 1 -2.31 -2.83 -5.74
C LEU A 1 -0.81 -3.00 -5.84
N TYR A 2 -0.35 -4.19 -6.24
CA TYR A 2 1.05 -4.49 -6.46
C TYR A 2 1.26 -5.00 -7.88
N CYS A 3 2.49 -4.90 -8.38
CA CYS A 3 2.91 -5.50 -9.64
C CYS A 3 4.21 -6.28 -9.42
N ASP A 4 4.33 -7.45 -10.05
CA ASP A 4 5.64 -8.11 -10.18
C ASP A 4 6.43 -7.39 -11.27
N PHE A 5 7.62 -6.91 -10.92
CA PHE A 5 8.54 -6.32 -11.88
C PHE A 5 9.97 -6.70 -11.50
N ALA A 6 10.70 -7.26 -12.47
CA ALA A 6 12.10 -7.65 -12.31
C ALA A 6 12.34 -8.50 -11.05
N SER A 7 11.52 -9.53 -10.82
CA SER A 7 11.59 -10.44 -9.65
C SER A 7 11.39 -9.76 -8.29
N SER A 8 10.70 -8.62 -8.26
CA SER A 8 10.35 -7.88 -7.05
C SER A 8 8.90 -7.44 -7.08
N TRP A 9 8.24 -7.45 -5.92
CA TRP A 9 6.89 -6.92 -5.76
C TRP A 9 6.96 -5.42 -5.51
N ILE A 10 6.38 -4.63 -6.41
CA ILE A 10 6.33 -3.17 -6.30
C ILE A 10 4.92 -2.75 -5.87
N LEU A 11 4.84 -1.94 -4.80
CA LEU A 11 3.59 -1.34 -4.35
C LEU A 11 3.24 -0.16 -5.28
N MET A 12 2.19 -0.34 -6.09
CA MET A 12 1.75 0.68 -7.06
C MET A 12 0.58 1.52 -6.54
N GLY A 13 -0.24 0.96 -5.65
CA GLY A 13 -1.39 1.69 -5.12
C GLY A 13 -1.94 1.17 -3.81
N LEU A 14 -2.51 2.09 -3.02
CA LEU A 14 -3.27 1.78 -1.80
C LEU A 14 -4.76 1.75 -2.12
N ALA A 15 -5.52 0.86 -1.48
CA ALA A 15 -6.97 0.84 -1.64
C ALA A 15 -7.53 2.21 -1.23
N SER A 16 -8.34 2.81 -2.10
CA SER A 16 -8.96 4.11 -1.84
C SER A 16 -10.44 3.92 -1.59
N TRP A 17 -11.18 3.57 -2.64
CA TRP A 17 -12.60 3.28 -2.56
C TRP A 17 -13.00 2.40 -3.74
N ASP A 18 -14.11 1.72 -3.58
CA ASP A 18 -14.80 1.01 -4.64
C ASP A 18 -16.31 1.16 -4.42
N PHE A 19 -17.07 0.76 -5.44
CA PHE A 19 -18.48 0.48 -5.26
C PHE A 19 -18.64 -0.97 -4.79
N ASP A 20 -19.79 -1.27 -4.16
CA ASP A 20 -20.11 -2.60 -3.65
C ASP A 20 -19.71 -3.71 -4.62
N CYS A 21 -19.23 -4.82 -4.03
CA CYS A 21 -18.51 -5.97 -4.58
C CYS A 21 -19.10 -6.69 -5.82
N GLN A 22 -20.16 -6.17 -6.44
CA GLN A 22 -20.94 -6.85 -7.50
C GLN A 22 -21.31 -5.95 -8.69
N HIS A 23 -20.76 -4.74 -8.82
CA HIS A 23 -21.00 -3.90 -10.00
C HIS A 23 -19.85 -3.97 -11.03
N PRO A 24 -19.94 -4.83 -12.07
CA PRO A 24 -18.86 -5.04 -13.03
C PRO A 24 -18.52 -3.81 -13.90
N MET A 25 -19.31 -2.74 -13.81
CA MET A 25 -19.06 -1.50 -14.58
C MET A 25 -18.13 -0.51 -13.88
N TYR A 26 -17.86 -0.67 -12.58
CA TYR A 26 -17.02 0.28 -11.84
C TYR A 26 -15.71 -0.37 -11.39
N PRO A 27 -14.56 0.16 -11.82
CA PRO A 27 -13.28 -0.35 -11.33
C PRO A 27 -13.09 0.05 -9.87
N SER A 28 -12.38 -0.79 -9.10
CA SER A 28 -11.85 -0.38 -7.81
C SER A 28 -10.82 0.73 -8.01
N ILE A 29 -10.90 1.77 -7.17
CA ILE A 29 -10.03 2.94 -7.26
C ILE A 29 -8.92 2.83 -6.21
N PHE A 30 -7.68 3.05 -6.67
CA PHE A 30 -6.49 3.01 -5.84
C PHE A 30 -5.79 4.37 -5.83
N THR A 31 -5.24 4.75 -4.69
CA THR A 31 -4.32 5.89 -4.58
C THR A 31 -3.04 5.56 -5.34
N ASN A 32 -2.61 6.43 -6.24
CA ASN A 32 -1.35 6.26 -6.98
C ASN A 32 -0.15 6.50 -6.05
N VAL A 33 0.50 5.43 -5.58
CA VAL A 33 1.62 5.53 -4.63
C VAL A 33 2.85 6.19 -5.25
N THR A 34 3.08 6.01 -6.55
CA THR A 34 4.27 6.57 -7.22
C THR A 34 4.25 8.10 -7.26
N TYR A 35 3.06 8.71 -7.23
CA TYR A 35 2.92 10.16 -7.15
C TYR A 35 3.42 10.73 -5.81
N PHE A 36 3.36 9.95 -4.72
CA PHE A 36 3.69 10.38 -3.36
C PHE A 36 5.08 9.95 -2.89
N THR A 37 5.94 9.42 -3.77
CA THR A 37 7.25 8.87 -3.36
C THR A 37 8.10 9.86 -2.61
N ASP A 38 8.15 11.11 -3.06
CA ASP A 38 8.99 12.14 -2.45
C ASP A 38 8.51 12.50 -1.04
N TRP A 39 7.18 12.61 -0.87
CA TRP A 39 6.57 12.83 0.44
C TRP A 39 6.80 11.65 1.38
N ILE A 40 6.70 10.42 0.87
CA ILE A 40 6.97 9.21 1.66
C ILE A 40 8.43 9.18 2.13
N ASP A 41 9.39 9.48 1.25
CA ASP A 41 10.82 9.52 1.62
C ASP A 41 11.10 10.59 2.68
N GLU A 42 10.49 11.77 2.54
CA GLU A 42 10.59 12.84 3.53
C GLU A 42 10.08 12.40 4.91
N ILE A 43 8.87 11.82 4.96
CA ILE A 43 8.29 11.35 6.22
C ILE A 43 9.09 10.20 6.82
N GLN A 44 9.62 9.28 6.02
CA GLN A 44 10.46 8.17 6.49
C GLN A 44 11.75 8.68 7.16
N ARG A 45 12.36 9.74 6.62
CA ARG A 45 13.56 10.36 7.24
C ARG A 45 13.26 11.04 8.57
N LEU A 46 12.08 11.64 8.69
CA LEU A 46 11.65 12.36 9.90
C LEU A 46 11.13 11.41 10.99
N THR A 47 10.69 10.21 10.62
CA THR A 47 10.14 9.23 11.54
C THR A 47 11.26 8.41 12.17
N ALA A 48 11.41 8.47 13.49
CA ALA A 48 12.28 7.55 14.22
C ALA A 48 11.80 6.11 14.01
N LEU A 49 12.73 5.15 13.87
CA LEU A 49 12.40 3.75 13.66
C LEU A 49 11.41 3.28 14.75
N PRO A 50 10.22 2.79 14.39
CA PRO A 50 9.31 2.22 15.39
C PRO A 50 10.00 1.04 16.07
N GLU A 51 10.01 1.05 17.41
CA GLU A 51 10.46 -0.08 18.20
C GLU A 51 9.72 -1.36 17.73
N PRO A 52 10.42 -2.48 17.51
CA PRO A 52 9.84 -3.69 16.91
C PRO A 52 8.64 -4.27 17.67
N THR A 53 8.43 -3.83 18.92
CA THR A 53 7.30 -4.21 19.78
C THR A 53 5.97 -3.55 19.37
N SER A 54 5.96 -2.51 18.54
CA SER A 54 4.72 -1.81 18.15
C SER A 54 3.99 -2.43 16.95
N ALA A 55 4.62 -3.35 16.22
CA ALA A 55 3.99 -4.04 15.10
C ALA A 55 2.97 -5.06 15.64
N PRO A 56 1.71 -5.04 15.17
CA PRO A 56 0.78 -6.13 15.44
C PRO A 56 1.41 -7.47 15.03
N PRO A 57 1.18 -8.56 15.78
CA PRO A 57 1.58 -9.89 15.34
C PRO A 57 1.07 -10.09 13.92
N GLN A 58 1.98 -10.45 12.99
CA GLN A 58 1.61 -10.76 11.61
C GLN A 58 0.58 -11.91 11.69
N THR A 59 -0.69 -11.61 11.48
CA THR A 59 -1.73 -12.64 11.43
C THR A 59 -1.47 -13.45 10.17
N LEU A 60 -0.98 -14.66 10.37
CA LEU A 60 -0.83 -15.67 9.33
C LEU A 60 -2.24 -16.03 8.86
N PHE A 61 -2.69 -15.38 7.79
CA PHE A 61 -3.93 -15.74 7.12
C PHE A 61 -3.75 -17.13 6.49
N PRO A 62 -4.67 -18.09 6.72
CA PRO A 62 -4.66 -19.40 6.06
C PRO A 62 -4.97 -19.31 4.56
#